data_AF-A0A7V9BI76-F1
#
_entry.id   AF-A0A7V9BI76-F1
#
_cell.length_a   1.000
_cell.length_b   1.000
_cell.length_c   1.000
_cell.angle_alpha   90.00
_cell.angle_beta   90.00
_cell.angle_gamma   90.00
#
_symmetry.space_group_name_H-M   'P 1'
#
loop_
_entity.id
_entity.type
_entity.pdbx_description
1 polymer ?
#
loop_
_entity_poly.entity_id
_entity_poly.type
_entity_poly.pdbx_seq_one_letter_code
_entity_poly.pdbx_strand_id
1 'polypeptide(L)'
;MISALSTAEAVQHRLLSRNALSHAFFEREAPRLATACRRMAERFLRGGRLLAFGEGALATDAQHVSVEFVHPVIVGKRALPALDLSLVYGPWLDAICRPDDMVMGFGPPGGNPGIEIALEKAGRRGAMTFALPGETGDYAVQIDAPPFVHQELIEILYHTLWETVHVFFEHRELGLDTGPAGFLYPFLGPAGQQSDTLEADVARSIVAKASDVERLRDEVGRSEGQHIADAVAALDDRLQRGGKLILFGNGGSATDANDWAIDCVAPPPGYRPIPAISLSHEPATITAIGNDVGNDLIFLRQLIAHAQPGDVAIAISTSGGSKSVVAALEEARKRGLLTVALLGYDGGEIRRRDLADRCVVVRSDYIPRIQEVQASVYHVIRELLGAAAHE
;
A
#
# COMPACT_ATOMS: atom_id res chain seq x y z
N MET A 1 -20.13 30.46 2.45
CA MET A 1 -21.19 29.54 2.93
C MET A 1 -21.04 28.23 2.18
N ILE A 2 -20.13 27.37 2.63
CA ILE A 2 -20.11 25.96 2.22
C ILE A 2 -21.17 25.32 3.12
N SER A 3 -22.25 24.79 2.53
CA SER A 3 -23.29 24.12 3.30
C SER A 3 -22.69 22.94 4.06
N ALA A 4 -23.20 22.65 5.25
CA ALA A 4 -22.85 21.46 6.01
C ALA A 4 -23.17 20.21 5.17
N LEU A 5 -22.15 19.70 4.47
CA LEU A 5 -22.21 18.38 3.86
C LEU A 5 -22.46 17.37 4.99
N SER A 6 -23.34 16.41 4.75
CA SER A 6 -23.40 15.22 5.60
C SER A 6 -22.01 14.56 5.65
N THR A 7 -21.70 13.86 6.73
CA THR A 7 -20.38 13.19 6.88
C THR A 7 -20.10 12.23 5.71
N ALA A 8 -21.13 11.60 5.15
CA ALA A 8 -21.01 10.74 3.97
C ALA A 8 -20.65 11.52 2.69
N GLU A 9 -21.27 12.69 2.45
CA GLU A 9 -20.90 13.57 1.33
C GLU A 9 -19.49 14.13 1.51
N ALA A 10 -19.06 14.41 2.74
CA ALA A 10 -17.70 14.83 3.04
C ALA A 10 -16.67 13.72 2.75
N VAL A 11 -16.99 12.46 3.09
CA VAL A 11 -16.18 11.28 2.72
C VAL A 11 -16.06 11.16 1.21
N GLN A 12 -17.19 11.20 0.49
CA GLN A 12 -17.19 11.09 -0.97
C GLN A 12 -16.37 12.22 -1.60
N HIS A 13 -16.55 13.46 -1.15
CA HIS A 13 -15.78 14.60 -1.66
C HIS A 13 -14.27 14.41 -1.44
N ARG A 14 -13.84 13.94 -0.26
CA ARG A 14 -12.42 13.67 0.05
C ARG A 14 -11.84 12.55 -0.83
N LEU A 15 -12.58 11.47 -1.05
CA LEU A 15 -12.15 10.41 -1.97
C LEU A 15 -11.97 10.96 -3.39
N LEU A 16 -12.95 11.72 -3.88
CA LEU A 16 -12.92 12.28 -5.24
C LEU A 16 -11.84 13.34 -5.45
N SER A 17 -11.51 14.13 -4.43
CA SER A 17 -10.47 15.16 -4.56
C SER A 17 -9.08 14.58 -4.82
N ARG A 18 -8.84 13.31 -4.47
CA ARG A 18 -7.59 12.59 -4.77
C ARG A 18 -7.42 12.36 -6.28
N ASN A 19 -8.52 12.18 -7.01
CA ASN A 19 -8.48 11.79 -8.41
C ASN A 19 -7.83 12.85 -9.30
N ALA A 20 -8.07 14.14 -9.04
CA ALA A 20 -7.47 15.21 -9.83
C ALA A 20 -5.93 15.23 -9.71
N LEU A 21 -5.41 15.00 -8.49
CA LEU A 21 -3.96 14.93 -8.24
C LEU A 21 -3.35 13.66 -8.83
N SER A 22 -4.03 12.52 -8.66
CA SER A 22 -3.66 11.23 -9.28
C SER A 22 -3.53 11.36 -10.79
N HIS A 23 -4.58 11.87 -11.44
CA HIS A 23 -4.65 11.99 -12.88
C HIS A 23 -3.49 12.85 -13.41
N ALA A 24 -3.33 14.06 -12.87
CA ALA A 24 -2.27 14.98 -13.29
C ALA A 24 -0.85 14.44 -13.01
N PHE A 25 -0.69 13.64 -11.94
CA PHE A 25 0.59 13.01 -11.61
C PHE A 25 0.93 11.90 -12.61
N PHE A 26 0.04 10.93 -12.82
CA PHE A 26 0.32 9.77 -13.67
C PHE A 26 0.36 10.12 -15.17
N GLU A 27 -0.44 11.07 -15.65
CA GLU A 27 -0.31 11.56 -17.03
C GLU A 27 1.09 12.11 -17.31
N ARG A 28 1.67 12.83 -16.35
CA ARG A 28 3.00 13.41 -16.48
C ARG A 28 4.11 12.37 -16.32
N GLU A 29 4.00 11.52 -15.31
CA GLU A 29 5.09 10.63 -14.91
C GLU A 29 5.15 9.32 -15.71
N ALA A 30 4.05 8.87 -16.31
CA ALA A 30 3.96 7.57 -16.96
C ALA A 30 5.09 7.25 -17.96
N PRO A 31 5.52 8.15 -18.85
CA PRO A 31 6.66 7.88 -19.74
C PRO A 31 7.96 7.60 -18.98
N ARG A 32 8.25 8.39 -17.94
CA ARG A 32 9.46 8.21 -17.11
C ARG A 32 9.38 6.92 -16.29
N LEU A 33 8.21 6.59 -15.74
CA LEU A 33 8.00 5.29 -15.07
C LEU A 33 8.23 4.13 -16.03
N ALA A 34 7.70 4.19 -17.26
CA ALA A 34 7.86 3.13 -18.24
C ALA A 34 9.34 2.84 -18.54
N THR A 35 10.13 3.88 -18.77
CA THR A 35 11.59 3.75 -18.95
C THR A 35 12.26 3.21 -17.67
N ALA A 36 11.86 3.66 -16.48
CA ALA A 36 12.40 3.14 -15.22
C ALA A 36 12.10 1.64 -15.05
N CYS A 37 10.87 1.19 -15.33
CA CYS A 37 10.46 -0.21 -15.28
C CYS A 37 11.28 -1.09 -16.22
N ARG A 38 11.53 -0.64 -17.45
CA ARG A 38 12.39 -1.38 -18.38
C ARG A 38 13.80 -1.54 -17.81
N ARG A 39 14.39 -0.46 -17.29
CA ARG A 39 15.73 -0.49 -16.69
C ARG A 39 15.79 -1.39 -15.45
N MET A 40 14.72 -1.41 -14.65
CA MET A 40 14.58 -2.34 -13.52
C MET A 40 14.55 -3.79 -14.00
N ALA A 41 13.70 -4.12 -14.99
CA ALA A 41 13.62 -5.47 -15.55
C ALA A 41 14.97 -5.94 -16.09
N GLU A 42 15.70 -5.08 -16.82
CA GLU A 42 17.06 -5.36 -17.28
C GLU A 42 18.05 -5.63 -16.15
N ARG A 43 17.96 -4.90 -15.04
CA ARG A 43 18.82 -5.08 -13.85
C ARG A 43 18.52 -6.38 -13.11
N PHE A 44 17.25 -6.69 -12.89
CA PHE A 44 16.87 -7.98 -12.31
C PHE A 44 17.34 -9.16 -13.18
N LEU A 45 17.29 -9.06 -14.52
CA LEU A 45 17.84 -10.09 -15.43
C LEU A 45 19.34 -10.29 -15.27
N ARG A 46 20.09 -9.26 -14.82
CA ARG A 46 21.52 -9.36 -14.49
C ARG A 46 21.78 -9.78 -13.04
N GLY A 47 20.74 -10.15 -12.30
CA GLY A 47 20.84 -10.58 -10.90
C GLY A 47 20.85 -9.43 -9.88
N GLY A 48 20.47 -8.22 -10.31
CA GLY A 48 20.23 -7.10 -9.41
C GLY A 48 19.06 -7.33 -8.47
N ARG A 49 19.06 -6.64 -7.33
CA ARG A 49 18.02 -6.70 -6.30
C ARG A 49 17.43 -5.33 -6.03
N LEU A 50 16.19 -5.28 -5.57
CA LEU A 50 15.61 -4.06 -5.01
C LEU A 50 15.97 -3.94 -3.52
N LEU A 51 16.62 -2.85 -3.15
CA LEU A 51 16.97 -2.52 -1.76
C LEU A 51 16.18 -1.27 -1.39
N ALA A 52 15.06 -1.47 -0.68
CA ALA A 52 14.15 -0.41 -0.26
C ALA A 52 14.45 0.04 1.18
N PHE A 53 14.24 1.31 1.48
CA PHE A 53 14.31 1.83 2.84
C PHE A 53 13.51 3.11 2.99
N GLY A 54 12.93 3.31 4.16
CA GLY A 54 12.32 4.56 4.59
C GLY A 54 12.75 4.92 6.00
N GLU A 55 12.57 6.19 6.39
CA GLU A 55 12.83 6.65 7.74
C GLU A 55 11.53 6.82 8.53
N GLY A 56 11.52 6.32 9.76
CA GLY A 56 10.37 6.45 10.66
C GLY A 56 9.12 5.79 10.08
N ALA A 57 8.07 6.57 9.89
CA ALA A 57 6.78 6.09 9.40
C ALA A 57 6.89 5.43 8.02
N LEU A 58 7.76 5.95 7.16
CA LEU A 58 7.90 5.57 5.76
C LEU A 58 8.61 4.23 5.55
N ALA A 59 9.04 3.59 6.65
CA ALA A 59 9.49 2.20 6.60
C ALA A 59 8.38 1.25 6.12
N THR A 60 7.11 1.61 6.29
CA THR A 60 5.95 0.82 5.82
C THR A 60 5.91 0.73 4.30
N ASP A 61 6.22 1.80 3.57
CA ASP A 61 6.36 1.77 2.11
C ASP A 61 7.50 0.85 1.66
N ALA A 62 8.64 0.89 2.37
CA ALA A 62 9.76 0.00 2.09
C ALA A 62 9.42 -1.48 2.34
N GLN A 63 8.64 -1.77 3.39
CA GLN A 63 8.08 -3.10 3.66
C GLN A 63 7.13 -3.51 2.54
N HIS A 64 6.21 -2.62 2.13
CA HIS A 64 5.18 -2.91 1.14
C HIS A 64 5.80 -3.26 -0.21
N VAL A 65 6.66 -2.39 -0.75
CA VAL A 65 7.31 -2.64 -2.04
C VAL A 65 8.17 -3.91 -2.00
N SER A 66 8.79 -4.22 -0.86
CA SER A 66 9.59 -5.45 -0.72
C SER A 66 8.72 -6.70 -0.80
N VAL A 67 7.56 -6.70 -0.13
CA VAL A 67 6.61 -7.81 -0.15
C VAL A 67 6.05 -8.02 -1.56
N GLU A 68 5.64 -6.96 -2.25
CA GLU A 68 5.03 -7.07 -3.59
C GLU A 68 6.00 -7.62 -4.65
N PHE A 69 7.30 -7.30 -4.56
CA PHE A 69 8.30 -7.88 -5.45
C PHE A 69 8.65 -9.34 -5.10
N VAL A 70 8.75 -9.69 -3.81
CA VAL A 70 9.14 -11.05 -3.37
C VAL A 70 7.98 -12.03 -3.50
N HIS A 71 6.77 -11.62 -3.14
CA HIS A 71 5.56 -12.43 -3.16
C HIS A 71 4.43 -11.68 -3.88
N PRO A 72 4.52 -11.56 -5.22
CA PRO A 72 3.51 -10.86 -6.01
C PRO A 72 2.13 -11.47 -5.80
N VAL A 73 1.16 -10.62 -5.49
CA VAL A 73 -0.22 -11.05 -5.21
C VAL A 73 -0.96 -11.52 -6.47
N ILE A 74 -0.35 -11.37 -7.66
CA ILE A 74 -0.85 -11.93 -8.93
C ILE A 74 -0.29 -13.34 -9.14
N VAL A 75 -1.22 -14.29 -9.25
CA VAL A 75 -0.92 -15.71 -9.49
C VAL A 75 -0.03 -15.89 -10.73
N GLY A 76 1.05 -16.65 -10.57
CA GLY A 76 1.95 -17.03 -11.65
C GLY A 76 3.08 -16.03 -11.94
N LYS A 77 3.09 -14.86 -11.29
CA LYS A 77 4.21 -13.91 -11.42
C LYS A 77 5.45 -14.42 -10.67
N ARG A 78 6.61 -14.14 -11.25
CA ARG A 78 7.91 -14.55 -10.71
C ARG A 78 8.25 -13.75 -9.44
N ALA A 79 8.74 -14.43 -8.41
CA ALA A 79 9.37 -13.76 -7.27
C ALA A 79 10.64 -13.03 -7.70
N LEU A 80 10.73 -11.74 -7.36
CA LEU A 80 11.89 -10.89 -7.62
C LEU A 80 12.59 -10.54 -6.29
N PRO A 81 13.93 -10.50 -6.26
CA PRO A 81 14.65 -10.27 -5.02
C PRO A 81 14.50 -8.82 -4.56
N ALA A 82 13.77 -8.61 -3.46
CA ALA A 82 13.63 -7.32 -2.81
C ALA A 82 13.83 -7.42 -1.29
N LEU A 83 14.34 -6.35 -0.67
CA LEU A 83 14.63 -6.28 0.76
C LEU A 83 14.27 -4.90 1.32
N ASP A 84 13.61 -4.89 2.47
CA ASP A 84 13.49 -3.73 3.34
C ASP A 84 14.74 -3.62 4.22
N LEU A 85 15.41 -2.47 4.17
CA LEU A 85 16.61 -2.15 4.94
C LEU A 85 16.38 -1.01 5.94
N SER A 86 15.14 -0.61 6.21
CA SER A 86 14.81 0.62 6.94
C SER A 86 15.48 0.73 8.32
N LEU A 87 15.59 -0.39 9.06
CA LEU A 87 16.10 -0.38 10.44
C LEU A 87 17.48 0.27 10.58
N VAL A 88 18.41 0.00 9.65
CA VAL A 88 19.78 0.56 9.63
C VAL A 88 20.29 0.70 8.19
N TYR A 89 19.53 1.40 7.35
CA TYR A 89 19.73 1.42 5.89
C TYR A 89 21.15 1.83 5.47
N GLY A 90 21.76 2.83 6.09
CA GLY A 90 23.10 3.31 5.74
C GLY A 90 24.18 2.21 5.83
N PRO A 91 24.42 1.63 7.02
CA PRO A 91 25.33 0.51 7.20
C PRO A 91 24.99 -0.72 6.34
N TRP A 92 23.71 -1.05 6.15
CA TRP A 92 23.34 -2.19 5.30
C TRP A 92 23.65 -1.96 3.83
N LEU A 93 23.27 -0.81 3.26
CA LEU A 93 23.62 -0.45 1.90
C LEU A 93 25.14 -0.47 1.72
N ASP A 94 25.89 -0.01 2.71
CA ASP A 94 27.35 -0.07 2.67
C ASP A 94 27.91 -1.48 2.58
N ALA A 95 27.29 -2.42 3.30
CA ALA A 95 27.73 -3.80 3.35
C ALA A 95 27.34 -4.60 2.11
N ILE A 96 26.14 -4.37 1.55
CA ILE A 96 25.55 -5.30 0.57
C ILE A 96 25.30 -4.72 -0.82
N CYS A 97 25.26 -3.39 -1.00
CA CYS A 97 24.89 -2.78 -2.28
C CYS A 97 25.92 -3.07 -3.39
N ARG A 98 25.42 -3.51 -4.55
CA ARG A 98 26.18 -3.88 -5.76
C ARG A 98 25.77 -3.02 -6.96
N PRO A 99 26.61 -2.94 -8.01
CA PRO A 99 26.32 -2.10 -9.18
C PRO A 99 24.99 -2.40 -9.89
N ASP A 100 24.54 -3.65 -9.96
CA ASP A 100 23.27 -3.97 -10.62
C ASP A 100 22.04 -3.80 -9.72
N ASP A 101 22.20 -3.52 -8.42
CA ASP A 101 21.08 -3.30 -7.52
C ASP A 101 20.29 -2.02 -7.89
N MET A 102 19.04 -1.99 -7.45
CA MET A 102 18.16 -0.83 -7.48
C MET A 102 17.91 -0.42 -6.04
N VAL A 103 18.11 0.85 -5.71
CA VAL A 103 18.04 1.36 -4.35
C VAL A 103 16.93 2.42 -4.29
N MET A 104 15.93 2.18 -3.43
CA MET A 104 14.72 2.99 -3.36
C MET A 104 14.55 3.58 -1.97
N GLY A 105 14.60 4.91 -1.89
CA GLY A 105 14.46 5.66 -0.64
C GLY A 105 13.10 6.35 -0.54
N PHE A 106 12.40 6.11 0.56
CA PHE A 106 11.09 6.68 0.87
C PHE A 106 11.21 7.82 1.90
N GLY A 107 10.92 9.04 1.46
CA GLY A 107 11.06 10.27 2.26
C GLY A 107 9.74 10.98 2.54
N PRO A 108 9.70 11.91 3.50
CA PRO A 108 8.51 12.71 3.75
C PRO A 108 8.32 13.73 2.62
N PRO A 109 7.15 14.38 2.52
CA PRO A 109 6.96 15.52 1.64
C PRO A 109 8.07 16.57 1.85
N GLY A 110 8.78 16.94 0.79
CA GLY A 110 9.94 17.84 0.85
C GLY A 110 11.32 17.15 0.93
N GLY A 111 11.37 15.82 0.98
CA GLY A 111 12.62 15.05 0.95
C GLY A 111 13.28 14.86 2.33
N ASN A 112 14.37 14.10 2.37
CA ASN A 112 15.15 13.85 3.58
C ASN A 112 16.66 13.78 3.23
N PRO A 113 17.52 14.63 3.82
CA PRO A 113 18.95 14.66 3.51
C PRO A 113 19.67 13.33 3.76
N GLY A 114 19.29 12.56 4.80
CA GLY A 114 19.87 11.25 5.09
C GLY A 114 19.58 10.23 3.99
N ILE A 115 18.37 10.27 3.45
CA ILE A 115 17.95 9.43 2.32
C ILE A 115 18.71 9.84 1.05
N GLU A 116 18.79 11.14 0.75
CA GLU A 116 19.53 11.66 -0.41
C GLU A 116 21.01 11.26 -0.37
N ILE A 117 21.67 11.38 0.78
CA ILE A 117 23.06 10.96 0.97
C ILE A 117 23.22 9.45 0.74
N ALA A 118 22.29 8.63 1.25
CA ALA A 118 22.34 7.18 1.05
C ALA A 118 22.15 6.80 -0.44
N LEU A 119 21.22 7.46 -1.13
CA LEU A 119 21.00 7.27 -2.56
C LEU A 119 22.22 7.71 -3.37
N GLU A 120 22.79 8.87 -3.09
CA GLU A 120 24.00 9.34 -3.80
C GLU A 120 25.15 8.33 -3.65
N LYS A 121 25.34 7.79 -2.44
CA LYS A 121 26.36 6.77 -2.17
C LYS A 121 26.11 5.48 -2.93
N ALA A 122 24.86 5.02 -3.02
CA ALA A 122 24.49 3.86 -3.83
C ALA A 122 24.72 4.11 -5.32
N GLY A 123 24.35 5.29 -5.83
CA GLY A 123 24.58 5.69 -7.22
C GLY A 123 26.06 5.71 -7.60
N ARG A 124 26.95 6.19 -6.71
CA ARG A 124 28.42 6.12 -6.90
C ARG A 124 28.95 4.68 -6.99
N ARG A 125 28.20 3.69 -6.50
CA ARG A 125 28.53 2.25 -6.64
C ARG A 125 27.92 1.63 -7.91
N GLY A 126 27.22 2.40 -8.73
CA GLY A 126 26.60 1.97 -9.99
C GLY A 126 25.13 1.52 -9.88
N ALA A 127 24.59 1.46 -8.66
CA ALA A 127 23.20 1.10 -8.42
C ALA A 127 22.26 2.13 -9.07
N MET A 128 21.08 1.67 -9.53
CA MET A 128 20.03 2.57 -9.98
C MET A 128 19.28 3.12 -8.79
N THR A 129 19.03 4.43 -8.74
CA THR A 129 18.43 5.06 -7.55
C THR A 129 17.05 5.65 -7.79
N PHE A 130 16.17 5.44 -6.80
CA PHE A 130 14.80 5.96 -6.75
C PHE A 130 14.65 6.86 -5.52
N ALA A 131 14.30 8.13 -5.72
CA ALA A 131 14.04 9.10 -4.67
C ALA A 131 12.54 9.45 -4.62
N LEU A 132 11.84 8.95 -3.59
CA LEU A 132 10.38 8.92 -3.51
C LEU A 132 9.88 9.56 -2.19
N PRO A 133 9.67 10.89 -2.12
CA PRO A 133 10.01 11.89 -3.12
C PRO A 133 11.49 12.32 -3.03
N GLY A 134 11.97 13.02 -4.04
CA GLY A 134 13.29 13.66 -4.06
C GLY A 134 13.60 14.34 -5.38
N GLU A 135 14.74 15.02 -5.43
CA GLU A 135 15.15 15.82 -6.60
C GLU A 135 16.12 15.09 -7.52
N THR A 136 16.94 14.20 -6.97
CA THR A 136 18.06 13.58 -7.68
C THR A 136 18.04 12.06 -7.59
N GLY A 137 18.49 11.40 -8.66
CA GLY A 137 18.49 9.95 -8.81
C GLY A 137 18.19 9.56 -10.26
N ASP A 138 18.29 8.26 -10.57
CA ASP A 138 17.87 7.75 -11.88
C ASP A 138 16.37 7.94 -12.13
N TYR A 139 15.58 7.84 -11.05
CA TYR A 139 14.17 8.18 -11.04
C TYR A 139 13.86 8.95 -9.75
N ALA A 140 13.35 10.17 -9.90
CA ALA A 140 13.06 11.06 -8.77
C ALA A 140 11.77 11.82 -9.07
N VAL A 141 10.92 11.95 -8.07
CA VAL A 141 9.64 12.66 -8.17
C VAL A 141 9.46 13.62 -7.01
N GLN A 142 8.86 14.76 -7.31
CA GLN A 142 8.27 15.63 -6.31
C GLN A 142 6.76 15.58 -6.46
N ILE A 143 6.07 15.51 -5.33
CA ILE A 143 4.60 15.44 -5.27
C ILE A 143 4.15 16.52 -4.30
N ASP A 144 3.58 17.58 -4.87
CA ASP A 144 2.90 18.64 -4.13
C ASP A 144 1.45 18.21 -3.86
N ALA A 145 1.25 17.53 -2.74
CA ALA A 145 -0.04 17.01 -2.32
C ALA A 145 -0.13 16.99 -0.79
N PRO A 146 -1.34 16.98 -0.21
CA PRO A 146 -1.53 16.70 1.22
C PRO A 146 -0.83 15.38 1.63
N PRO A 147 -0.28 15.26 2.86
CA PRO A 147 0.59 14.14 3.23
C PRO A 147 0.03 12.73 2.96
N PHE A 148 -1.24 12.49 3.28
CA PHE A 148 -1.85 11.19 3.01
C PHE A 148 -2.07 10.94 1.51
N VAL A 149 -2.46 11.97 0.77
CA VAL A 149 -2.57 11.86 -0.70
C VAL A 149 -1.19 11.63 -1.33
N HIS A 150 -0.14 12.22 -0.75
CA HIS A 150 1.24 11.97 -1.16
C HIS A 150 1.61 10.49 -0.99
N GLN A 151 1.37 9.91 0.19
CA GLN A 151 1.58 8.48 0.44
C GLN A 151 0.81 7.60 -0.56
N GLU A 152 -0.48 7.89 -0.77
CA GLU A 152 -1.32 7.15 -1.73
C GLU A 152 -0.74 7.19 -3.17
N LEU A 153 -0.19 8.33 -3.59
CA LEU A 153 0.40 8.45 -4.93
C LEU A 153 1.71 7.70 -5.05
N ILE A 154 2.52 7.65 -3.99
CA ILE A 154 3.74 6.83 -3.93
C ILE A 154 3.39 5.35 -3.97
N GLU A 155 2.35 4.93 -3.27
CA GLU A 155 1.84 3.54 -3.29
C GLU A 155 1.41 3.11 -4.70
N ILE A 156 0.53 3.88 -5.33
CA ILE A 156 0.09 3.58 -6.70
C ILE A 156 1.30 3.57 -7.66
N LEU A 157 2.30 4.43 -7.44
CA LEU A 157 3.52 4.47 -8.24
C LEU A 157 4.32 3.18 -8.12
N TYR A 158 4.59 2.66 -6.92
CA TYR A 158 5.39 1.45 -6.79
C TYR A 158 4.62 0.17 -7.14
N HIS A 159 3.30 0.13 -6.93
CA HIS A 159 2.46 -0.94 -7.50
C HIS A 159 2.55 -0.94 -9.02
N THR A 160 2.49 0.24 -9.63
CA THR A 160 2.64 0.35 -11.08
C THR A 160 4.03 -0.05 -11.56
N LEU A 161 5.10 0.29 -10.82
CA LEU A 161 6.47 -0.16 -11.11
C LEU A 161 6.54 -1.69 -11.11
N TRP A 162 6.09 -2.32 -10.03
CA TRP A 162 6.10 -3.77 -9.88
C TRP A 162 5.34 -4.47 -11.02
N GLU A 163 4.08 -4.07 -11.27
CA GLU A 163 3.26 -4.67 -12.32
C GLU A 163 3.94 -4.56 -13.69
N THR A 164 4.49 -3.39 -13.98
CA THR A 164 5.08 -3.05 -15.28
C THR A 164 6.43 -3.72 -15.50
N VAL A 165 7.24 -3.89 -14.45
CA VAL A 165 8.48 -4.67 -14.52
C VAL A 165 8.18 -6.10 -15.01
N HIS A 166 7.10 -6.71 -14.54
CA HIS A 166 6.66 -8.02 -15.04
C HIS A 166 6.25 -8.03 -16.51
N VAL A 167 5.68 -6.94 -17.04
CA VAL A 167 5.37 -6.82 -18.47
C VAL A 167 6.62 -6.90 -19.33
N PHE A 168 7.69 -6.22 -18.90
CA PHE A 168 8.97 -6.26 -19.62
C PHE A 168 9.65 -7.63 -19.55
N PHE A 169 9.48 -8.37 -18.45
CA PHE A 169 9.90 -9.77 -18.38
C PHE A 169 9.12 -10.63 -19.38
N GLU A 170 7.79 -10.55 -19.33
CA GLU A 170 6.91 -11.34 -20.19
C GLU A 170 7.18 -11.01 -21.66
N HIS A 171 7.20 -9.74 -22.09
CA HIS A 171 7.50 -9.40 -23.48
C HIS A 171 8.85 -9.96 -23.96
N ARG A 172 9.88 -10.00 -23.11
CA ARG A 172 11.19 -10.52 -23.48
C ARG A 172 11.22 -12.05 -23.51
N GLU A 173 10.50 -12.70 -22.60
CA GLU A 173 10.32 -14.16 -22.60
C GLU A 173 9.41 -14.61 -23.75
N LEU A 174 8.38 -13.84 -24.13
CA LEU A 174 7.44 -14.05 -25.24
C LEU A 174 8.06 -13.87 -26.64
N GLY A 175 9.36 -13.56 -26.72
CA GLY A 175 10.18 -13.93 -27.88
C GLY A 175 10.35 -15.46 -28.04
N LEU A 176 9.90 -16.21 -27.04
CA LEU A 176 9.74 -17.67 -26.96
C LEU A 176 8.39 -17.96 -26.25
N ASP A 177 7.32 -18.03 -27.05
CA ASP A 177 6.00 -18.63 -26.72
C ASP A 177 4.99 -17.80 -25.88
N THR A 178 3.95 -17.28 -26.55
CA THR A 178 2.81 -16.52 -25.98
C THR A 178 1.97 -17.34 -25.01
N GLY A 179 2.29 -17.23 -23.72
CA GLY A 179 1.52 -17.78 -22.61
C GLY A 179 0.20 -17.03 -22.30
N PRO A 180 -0.53 -17.44 -21.24
CA PRO A 180 -1.90 -17.01 -20.94
C PRO A 180 -2.09 -15.53 -20.56
N ALA A 181 -1.00 -14.76 -20.39
CA ALA A 181 -1.03 -13.35 -19.96
C ALA A 181 -1.46 -12.36 -21.05
N GLY A 182 -1.66 -12.82 -22.30
CA GLY A 182 -2.00 -11.96 -23.45
C GLY A 182 -3.29 -11.15 -23.31
N PHE A 183 -4.20 -11.53 -22.41
CA PHE A 183 -5.42 -10.76 -22.14
C PHE A 183 -5.14 -9.42 -21.44
N LEU A 184 -4.10 -9.34 -20.61
CA LEU A 184 -3.73 -8.10 -19.91
C LEU A 184 -3.03 -7.10 -20.83
N TYR A 185 -2.46 -7.58 -21.93
CA TYR A 185 -1.65 -6.78 -22.87
C TYR A 185 -1.96 -7.17 -24.32
N PRO A 186 -3.15 -6.81 -24.84
CA PRO A 186 -3.64 -7.22 -26.17
C PRO A 186 -2.80 -6.67 -27.35
N PHE A 187 -1.85 -5.78 -27.07
CA PHE A 187 -0.92 -5.19 -28.03
C PHE A 187 0.43 -5.95 -28.13
N LEU A 188 0.65 -6.99 -27.34
CA LEU A 188 1.82 -7.89 -27.47
C LEU A 188 1.66 -8.79 -28.71
N GLY A 189 1.88 -8.23 -29.89
CA GLY A 189 1.99 -8.96 -31.16
C GLY A 189 3.31 -9.75 -31.28
N PRO A 190 3.43 -10.67 -32.27
CA PRO A 190 4.63 -11.48 -32.44
C PRO A 190 5.88 -10.62 -32.74
N ALA A 191 7.01 -11.08 -32.22
CA ALA A 191 8.28 -10.37 -32.11
C ALA A 191 8.70 -9.59 -33.37
N GLY A 192 8.95 -8.29 -33.20
CA GLY A 192 9.53 -7.44 -34.24
C GLY A 192 9.17 -5.95 -34.21
N GLN A 193 8.25 -5.50 -33.35
CA GLN A 193 7.89 -4.09 -33.24
C GLN A 193 8.79 -3.34 -32.24
N GLN A 194 9.24 -2.17 -32.67
CA GLN A 194 10.34 -1.37 -32.14
C GLN A 194 10.21 -1.04 -30.63
N SER A 195 11.36 -1.01 -29.92
CA SER A 195 11.44 -0.68 -28.48
C SER A 195 10.71 0.62 -28.09
N ASP A 196 10.64 1.59 -29.00
CA ASP A 196 10.00 2.89 -28.76
C ASP A 196 8.46 2.82 -28.69
N THR A 197 7.84 1.85 -29.38
CA THR A 197 6.38 1.66 -29.29
C THR A 197 5.98 0.97 -27.99
N LEU A 198 6.80 0.03 -27.50
CA LEU A 198 6.50 -0.69 -26.25
C LEU A 198 6.51 0.23 -25.02
N GLU A 199 7.49 1.12 -24.88
CA GLU A 199 7.51 2.07 -23.76
C GLU A 199 6.30 3.00 -23.78
N ALA A 200 5.90 3.47 -24.97
CA ALA A 200 4.71 4.30 -25.12
C ALA A 200 3.43 3.53 -24.76
N ASP A 201 3.33 2.26 -25.13
CA ASP A 201 2.18 1.39 -24.82
C ASP A 201 2.09 1.11 -23.32
N VAL A 202 3.24 0.82 -22.71
CA VAL A 202 3.39 0.68 -21.27
C VAL A 202 2.99 1.96 -20.55
N ALA A 203 3.46 3.13 -20.99
CA ALA A 203 3.07 4.42 -20.40
C ALA A 203 1.55 4.63 -20.46
N ARG A 204 0.87 4.27 -21.57
CA ARG A 204 -0.59 4.32 -21.64
C ARG A 204 -1.25 3.33 -20.67
N SER A 205 -0.68 2.15 -20.48
CA SER A 205 -1.15 1.18 -19.48
C SER A 205 -1.00 1.69 -18.05
N ILE A 206 0.09 2.40 -17.72
CA ILE A 206 0.30 3.06 -16.43
C ILE A 206 -0.82 4.07 -16.14
N VAL A 207 -1.12 4.95 -17.11
CA VAL A 207 -2.23 5.91 -16.98
C VAL A 207 -3.57 5.19 -16.80
N ALA A 208 -3.84 4.15 -17.59
CA ALA A 208 -5.08 3.38 -17.48
C ALA A 208 -5.26 2.75 -16.09
N LYS A 209 -4.19 2.19 -15.50
CA LYS A 209 -4.21 1.63 -14.14
C LYS A 209 -4.51 2.68 -13.07
N ALA A 210 -3.89 3.85 -13.17
CA ALA A 210 -4.21 4.96 -12.27
C ALA A 210 -5.68 5.40 -12.40
N SER A 211 -6.20 5.46 -13.64
CA SER A 211 -7.61 5.74 -13.89
C SER A 211 -8.57 4.67 -13.33
N ASP A 212 -8.16 3.41 -13.25
CA ASP A 212 -8.95 2.37 -12.57
C ASP A 212 -9.06 2.61 -11.06
N VAL A 213 -8.00 3.10 -10.41
CA VAL A 213 -8.06 3.52 -8.99
C VAL A 213 -9.02 4.69 -8.83
N GLU A 214 -8.93 5.68 -9.73
CA GLU A 214 -9.79 6.87 -9.71
C GLU A 214 -11.27 6.49 -9.83
N ARG A 215 -11.58 5.58 -10.75
CA ARG A 215 -12.93 5.03 -10.92
C ARG A 215 -13.39 4.28 -9.66
N LEU A 216 -12.55 3.42 -9.08
CA LEU A 216 -12.90 2.66 -7.88
C LEU A 216 -13.08 3.56 -6.65
N ARG A 217 -12.30 4.62 -6.49
CA ARG A 217 -12.51 5.64 -5.45
C ARG A 217 -13.88 6.29 -5.56
N ASP A 218 -14.31 6.62 -6.77
CA ASP A 218 -15.63 7.18 -7.05
C ASP A 218 -16.76 6.18 -6.72
N GLU A 219 -16.60 4.92 -7.13
CA GLU A 219 -17.55 3.84 -6.80
C GLU A 219 -17.66 3.60 -5.28
N VAL A 220 -16.53 3.54 -4.56
CA VAL A 220 -16.50 3.42 -3.09
C VAL A 220 -17.11 4.65 -2.43
N GLY A 221 -16.82 5.86 -2.92
CA GLY A 221 -17.41 7.09 -2.41
C GLY A 221 -18.95 7.09 -2.50
N ARG A 222 -19.51 6.60 -3.62
CA ARG A 222 -20.97 6.49 -3.80
C ARG A 222 -21.61 5.35 -3.01
N SER A 223 -20.97 4.18 -2.97
CA SER A 223 -21.59 2.95 -2.45
C SER A 223 -21.29 2.68 -0.98
N GLU A 224 -20.16 3.16 -0.47
CA GLU A 224 -19.67 2.88 0.88
C GLU A 224 -19.45 4.16 1.72
N GLY A 225 -19.69 5.35 1.17
CA GLY A 225 -19.47 6.64 1.86
C GLY A 225 -20.17 6.75 3.22
N GLN A 226 -21.40 6.24 3.33
CA GLN A 226 -22.12 6.18 4.61
C GLN A 226 -21.49 5.18 5.60
N HIS A 227 -21.09 3.99 5.14
CA HIS A 227 -20.42 3.00 6.01
C HIS A 227 -19.08 3.51 6.53
N ILE A 228 -18.33 4.26 5.72
CA ILE A 228 -17.09 4.93 6.13
C ILE A 228 -17.40 5.99 7.19
N ALA A 229 -18.42 6.83 6.98
CA ALA A 229 -18.83 7.85 7.96
C ALA A 229 -19.26 7.21 9.30
N ASP A 230 -20.02 6.12 9.25
CA ASP A 230 -20.45 5.37 10.44
C ASP A 230 -19.27 4.69 11.16
N ALA A 231 -18.25 4.26 10.40
CA ALA A 231 -17.00 3.75 10.97
C ALA A 231 -16.24 4.86 11.69
N VAL A 232 -16.06 6.03 11.07
CA VAL A 232 -15.42 7.20 11.70
C VAL A 232 -16.10 7.54 13.03
N ALA A 233 -17.43 7.66 13.05
CA ALA A 233 -18.18 7.99 14.26
C ALA A 233 -18.01 6.93 15.37
N ALA A 234 -18.01 5.65 15.01
CA ALA A 234 -17.82 4.56 15.97
C ALA A 234 -16.39 4.49 16.51
N LEU A 235 -15.39 4.78 15.67
CA LEU A 235 -13.99 4.86 16.06
C LEU A 235 -13.74 6.03 17.02
N ASP A 236 -14.25 7.23 16.70
CA ASP A 236 -14.13 8.41 17.55
C ASP A 236 -14.75 8.18 18.93
N ASP A 237 -15.94 7.55 19.02
CA ASP A 237 -16.57 7.21 20.31
C ASP A 237 -15.68 6.30 21.16
N ARG A 238 -15.05 5.28 20.56
CA ARG A 238 -14.16 4.35 21.29
C ARG A 238 -12.88 5.03 21.75
N LEU A 239 -12.30 5.88 20.91
CA LEU A 239 -11.12 6.67 21.26
C LEU A 239 -11.40 7.67 22.39
N GLN A 240 -12.55 8.36 22.35
CA GLN A 240 -12.96 9.29 23.42
C GLN A 240 -13.16 8.60 24.77
N ARG A 241 -13.53 7.31 24.75
CA ARG A 241 -13.66 6.47 25.96
C ARG A 241 -12.32 5.84 26.40
N GLY A 242 -11.21 6.23 25.78
CA GLY A 242 -9.86 5.76 26.12
C GLY A 242 -9.46 4.43 25.51
N GLY A 243 -10.23 3.90 24.56
CA GLY A 243 -9.85 2.72 23.78
C GLY A 243 -8.72 3.00 22.81
N LYS A 244 -8.06 1.95 22.32
CA LYS A 244 -7.07 2.02 21.24
C LYS A 244 -7.52 1.26 20.00
N LEU A 245 -6.91 1.60 18.86
CA LEU A 245 -7.07 0.85 17.62
C LEU A 245 -6.06 -0.31 17.58
N ILE A 246 -6.53 -1.51 17.23
CA ILE A 246 -5.70 -2.71 17.06
C ILE A 246 -5.90 -3.20 15.64
N LEU A 247 -4.92 -2.90 14.78
CA LEU A 247 -4.96 -3.16 13.35
C LEU A 247 -4.28 -4.50 13.03
N PHE A 248 -4.80 -5.22 12.04
CA PHE A 248 -4.20 -6.45 11.56
C PHE A 248 -4.62 -6.79 10.13
N GLY A 249 -3.71 -7.40 9.38
CA GLY A 249 -3.88 -7.86 8.01
C GLY A 249 -2.69 -8.75 7.63
N ASN A 250 -2.81 -9.54 6.57
CA ASN A 250 -1.73 -10.41 6.10
C ASN A 250 -1.39 -10.20 4.62
N GLY A 251 -0.17 -10.54 4.22
CA GLY A 251 0.35 -10.20 2.88
C GLY A 251 0.60 -8.69 2.76
N GLY A 252 0.32 -8.07 1.62
CA GLY A 252 0.38 -6.62 1.48
C GLY A 252 -0.58 -5.88 2.43
N SER A 253 -1.73 -6.47 2.78
CA SER A 253 -2.60 -5.89 3.83
C SER A 253 -1.95 -5.84 5.24
N ALA A 254 -0.84 -6.55 5.46
CA ALA A 254 -0.05 -6.39 6.68
C ALA A 254 0.67 -5.04 6.72
N THR A 255 1.18 -4.58 5.58
CA THR A 255 1.88 -3.29 5.47
C THR A 255 0.89 -2.14 5.53
N ASP A 256 -0.31 -2.27 4.97
CA ASP A 256 -1.42 -1.30 5.15
C ASP A 256 -1.83 -1.17 6.64
N ALA A 257 -1.89 -2.29 7.36
CA ALA A 257 -2.22 -2.28 8.78
C ALA A 257 -1.11 -1.61 9.61
N ASN A 258 0.16 -1.81 9.22
CA ASN A 258 1.29 -1.13 9.84
C ASN A 258 1.26 0.37 9.55
N ASP A 259 0.98 0.75 8.31
CA ASP A 259 0.92 2.13 7.83
C ASP A 259 -0.14 2.92 8.57
N TRP A 260 -1.38 2.43 8.59
CA TRP A 260 -2.46 3.10 9.30
C TRP A 260 -2.20 3.18 10.82
N ALA A 261 -1.60 2.15 11.43
CA ALA A 261 -1.24 2.21 12.85
C ALA A 261 -0.19 3.30 13.13
N ILE A 262 0.82 3.41 12.25
CA ILE A 262 1.90 4.40 12.33
C ILE A 262 1.37 5.81 12.10
N ASP A 263 0.51 6.01 11.11
CA ASP A 263 -0.16 7.29 10.85
C ASP A 263 -1.08 7.73 12.00
N CYS A 264 -1.54 6.80 12.82
CA CYS A 264 -2.21 7.13 14.07
C CYS A 264 -1.21 7.63 15.13
N VAL A 265 -0.10 6.94 15.37
CA VAL A 265 0.81 7.26 16.50
C VAL A 265 1.83 8.36 16.21
N ALA A 266 2.26 8.49 14.96
CA ALA A 266 3.26 9.46 14.49
C ALA A 266 2.76 10.20 13.23
N PRO A 267 1.63 10.91 13.32
CA PRO A 267 0.99 11.50 12.16
C PRO A 267 1.79 12.66 11.56
N PRO A 268 1.50 13.04 10.30
CA PRO A 268 2.02 14.27 9.70
C PRO A 268 1.65 15.53 10.51
N PRO A 269 2.39 16.64 10.33
CA PRO A 269 2.09 17.92 10.96
C PRO A 269 0.63 18.35 10.73
N GLY A 270 -0.03 18.84 11.78
CA GLY A 270 -1.43 19.26 11.74
C GLY A 270 -2.42 18.22 12.26
N TYR A 271 -1.99 16.98 12.49
CA TYR A 271 -2.82 15.91 13.04
C TYR A 271 -2.37 15.51 14.46
N ARG A 272 -3.33 15.13 15.31
CA ARG A 272 -3.03 14.68 16.68
C ARG A 272 -2.77 13.18 16.71
N PRO A 273 -1.83 12.69 17.53
CA PRO A 273 -1.63 11.25 17.74
C PRO A 273 -2.88 10.56 18.30
N ILE A 274 -3.11 9.33 17.85
CA ILE A 274 -4.19 8.42 18.23
C ILE A 274 -3.54 7.11 18.73
N PRO A 275 -3.99 6.54 19.86
CA PRO A 275 -3.46 5.27 20.34
C PRO A 275 -3.81 4.14 19.37
N ALA A 276 -2.80 3.57 18.72
CA ALA A 276 -2.94 2.46 17.79
C ALA A 276 -1.75 1.49 17.88
N ILE A 277 -1.99 0.22 17.56
CA ILE A 277 -0.97 -0.80 17.35
C ILE A 277 -1.32 -1.64 16.12
N SER A 278 -0.30 -2.17 15.44
CA SER A 278 -0.49 -3.21 14.41
C SER A 278 0.03 -4.55 14.92
N LEU A 279 -0.80 -5.59 14.83
CA LEU A 279 -0.40 -6.97 15.13
C LEU A 279 0.42 -7.61 14.00
N SER A 280 0.59 -6.90 12.89
CA SER A 280 1.36 -7.35 11.72
C SER A 280 2.81 -6.85 11.74
N HIS A 281 3.17 -5.98 12.69
CA HIS A 281 4.44 -5.26 12.69
C HIS A 281 5.62 -6.02 13.30
N GLU A 282 5.38 -7.11 14.02
CA GLU A 282 6.42 -7.84 14.76
C GLU A 282 6.65 -9.25 14.19
N PRO A 283 7.61 -9.42 13.25
CA PRO A 283 7.90 -10.71 12.63
C PRO A 283 8.31 -11.79 13.64
N ALA A 284 9.01 -11.45 14.72
CA ALA A 284 9.44 -12.44 15.71
C ALA A 284 8.24 -13.09 16.41
N THR A 285 7.24 -12.28 16.77
CA THR A 285 5.99 -12.76 17.39
C THR A 285 5.16 -13.57 16.40
N ILE A 286 5.00 -13.07 15.17
CA ILE A 286 4.24 -13.75 14.11
C ILE A 286 4.83 -15.14 13.82
N THR A 287 6.15 -15.22 13.66
CA THR A 287 6.83 -16.48 13.32
C THR A 287 6.84 -17.47 14.48
N ALA A 288 7.00 -17.01 15.73
CA ALA A 288 6.90 -17.86 16.91
C ALA A 288 5.49 -18.48 17.03
N ILE A 289 4.43 -17.67 16.92
CA ILE A 289 3.05 -18.17 17.01
C ILE A 289 2.73 -19.07 15.82
N GLY A 290 3.12 -18.67 14.60
CA GLY A 290 2.90 -19.43 13.38
C GLY A 290 3.53 -20.82 13.44
N ASN A 291 4.75 -20.92 13.99
CA ASN A 291 5.45 -22.18 14.21
C ASN A 291 4.76 -23.05 15.29
N ASP A 292 4.41 -22.46 16.43
CA ASP A 292 4.02 -23.22 17.62
C ASP A 292 2.55 -23.68 17.59
N VAL A 293 1.65 -22.84 17.04
CA VAL A 293 0.20 -23.08 17.08
C VAL A 293 -0.50 -22.83 15.74
N GLY A 294 0.24 -22.51 14.69
CA GLY A 294 -0.25 -22.36 13.33
C GLY A 294 -0.55 -20.91 12.91
N ASN A 295 -0.42 -20.66 11.61
CA ASN A 295 -0.60 -19.33 11.01
C ASN A 295 -2.01 -18.76 11.19
N ASP A 296 -3.04 -19.60 11.32
CA ASP A 296 -4.42 -19.18 11.53
C ASP A 296 -4.62 -18.45 12.88
N LEU A 297 -3.66 -18.54 13.82
CA LEU A 297 -3.79 -17.98 15.16
C LEU A 297 -2.87 -16.78 15.44
N ILE A 298 -2.09 -16.32 14.45
CA ILE A 298 -1.06 -15.26 14.63
C ILE A 298 -1.63 -13.95 15.17
N PHE A 299 -2.80 -13.52 14.69
CA PHE A 299 -3.44 -12.29 15.17
C PHE A 299 -4.29 -12.54 16.40
N LEU A 300 -5.02 -13.65 16.46
CA LEU A 300 -5.84 -14.02 17.61
C LEU A 300 -5.01 -14.06 18.90
N ARG A 301 -3.84 -14.72 18.89
CA ARG A 301 -3.00 -14.86 20.09
C ARG A 301 -2.48 -13.51 20.60
N GLN A 302 -2.09 -12.63 19.70
CA GLN A 302 -1.66 -11.27 20.06
C GLN A 302 -2.84 -10.43 20.55
N LEU A 303 -4.01 -10.53 19.90
CA LEU A 303 -5.22 -9.82 20.30
C LEU A 303 -5.62 -10.18 21.73
N ILE A 304 -5.57 -11.47 22.11
CA ILE A 304 -5.83 -11.93 23.49
C ILE A 304 -4.93 -11.22 24.50
N ALA A 305 -3.65 -11.00 24.15
CA ALA A 305 -2.67 -10.40 25.04
C ALA A 305 -2.79 -8.87 25.15
N HIS A 306 -3.16 -8.19 24.06
CA HIS A 306 -3.13 -6.73 23.99
C HIS A 306 -4.49 -6.05 24.15
N ALA A 307 -5.60 -6.73 23.87
CA ALA A 307 -6.93 -6.12 23.87
C ALA A 307 -7.49 -5.89 25.28
N GLN A 308 -8.15 -4.74 25.44
CA GLN A 308 -8.93 -4.36 26.62
C GLN A 308 -10.41 -4.13 26.24
N PRO A 309 -11.36 -4.28 27.19
CA PRO A 309 -12.75 -3.90 26.98
C PRO A 309 -12.85 -2.42 26.62
N GLY A 310 -13.23 -2.10 25.39
CA GLY A 310 -13.29 -0.71 24.87
C GLY A 310 -12.41 -0.46 23.65
N ASP A 311 -11.47 -1.35 23.36
CA ASP A 311 -10.64 -1.27 22.16
C ASP A 311 -11.41 -1.59 20.88
N VAL A 312 -10.77 -1.28 19.75
CA VAL A 312 -11.27 -1.57 18.41
C VAL A 312 -10.34 -2.58 17.73
N ALA A 313 -10.92 -3.65 17.18
CA ALA A 313 -10.23 -4.56 16.27
C ALA A 313 -10.52 -4.13 14.82
N ILE A 314 -9.48 -3.78 14.07
CA ILE A 314 -9.58 -3.32 12.68
C ILE A 314 -8.86 -4.32 11.78
N ALA A 315 -9.62 -4.98 10.91
CA ALA A 315 -9.12 -5.93 9.94
C ALA A 315 -8.94 -5.27 8.56
N ILE A 316 -7.80 -5.52 7.90
CA ILE A 316 -7.61 -5.23 6.47
C ILE A 316 -7.40 -6.55 5.76
N SER A 317 -8.26 -6.85 4.77
CA SER A 317 -8.18 -8.10 4.02
C SER A 317 -8.76 -7.96 2.63
N THR A 318 -7.90 -7.98 1.62
CA THR A 318 -8.31 -7.96 0.21
C THR A 318 -9.28 -9.11 -0.13
N SER A 319 -9.01 -10.33 0.33
CA SER A 319 -9.88 -11.50 0.08
C SER A 319 -11.15 -11.57 0.94
N GLY A 320 -11.15 -10.94 2.12
CA GLY A 320 -12.18 -11.13 3.14
C GLY A 320 -12.32 -12.58 3.66
N GLY A 321 -11.38 -13.48 3.33
CA GLY A 321 -11.44 -14.92 3.64
C GLY A 321 -10.20 -15.47 4.33
N SER A 322 -9.24 -14.62 4.70
CA SER A 322 -8.03 -15.05 5.39
C SER A 322 -8.36 -15.63 6.77
N LYS A 323 -8.01 -16.90 7.01
CA LYS A 323 -8.32 -17.62 8.25
C LYS A 323 -7.75 -16.92 9.48
N SER A 324 -6.55 -16.36 9.40
CA SER A 324 -5.92 -15.64 10.51
C SER A 324 -6.68 -14.37 10.89
N VAL A 325 -7.23 -13.67 9.89
CA VAL A 325 -8.04 -12.47 10.08
C VAL A 325 -9.42 -12.83 10.61
N VAL A 326 -10.07 -13.87 10.04
CA VAL A 326 -11.36 -14.40 10.50
C VAL A 326 -11.30 -14.80 11.97
N ALA A 327 -10.28 -15.58 12.36
CA ALA A 327 -10.11 -16.03 13.74
C ALA A 327 -9.94 -14.85 14.72
N ALA A 328 -9.17 -13.82 14.34
CA ALA A 328 -8.99 -12.64 15.18
C ALA A 328 -10.27 -11.82 15.33
N LEU A 329 -11.07 -11.65 14.28
CA LEU A 329 -12.37 -10.97 14.37
C LEU A 329 -13.37 -11.75 15.24
N GLU A 330 -13.42 -13.08 15.11
CA GLU A 330 -14.24 -13.91 16.01
C GLU A 330 -13.86 -13.72 17.48
N GLU A 331 -12.57 -13.68 17.79
CA GLU A 331 -12.09 -13.45 19.15
C GLU A 331 -12.37 -12.02 19.64
N ALA A 332 -12.22 -11.02 18.77
CA ALA A 332 -12.57 -9.63 19.08
C ALA A 332 -14.04 -9.51 19.49
N ARG A 333 -14.95 -10.16 18.76
CA ARG A 333 -16.39 -10.18 19.07
C ARG A 333 -16.68 -10.86 20.40
N LYS A 334 -16.05 -12.01 20.69
CA LYS A 334 -16.20 -12.70 21.99
C LYS A 334 -15.79 -11.82 23.17
N ARG A 335 -14.84 -10.91 22.95
CA ARG A 335 -14.34 -9.95 23.96
C ARG A 335 -15.10 -8.62 24.01
N GLY A 336 -16.08 -8.42 23.12
CA GLY A 336 -16.88 -7.20 23.07
C GLY A 336 -16.14 -5.97 22.53
N LEU A 337 -15.08 -6.17 21.75
CA LEU A 337 -14.44 -5.08 21.01
C LEU A 337 -15.36 -4.58 19.90
N LEU A 338 -15.24 -3.30 19.54
CA LEU A 338 -15.80 -2.85 18.26
C LEU A 338 -14.98 -3.49 17.14
N THR A 339 -15.66 -4.04 16.14
CA THR A 339 -15.02 -4.67 14.98
C THR A 339 -15.23 -3.85 13.71
N VAL A 340 -14.15 -3.51 13.02
CA VAL A 340 -14.15 -2.78 11.75
C VAL A 340 -13.38 -3.59 10.71
N ALA A 341 -13.83 -3.63 9.46
CA ALA A 341 -13.14 -4.33 8.39
C ALA A 341 -13.11 -3.54 7.08
N LEU A 342 -11.92 -3.44 6.48
CA LEU A 342 -11.71 -3.02 5.09
C LEU A 342 -11.48 -4.26 4.24
N LEU A 343 -12.39 -4.52 3.31
CA LEU A 343 -12.46 -5.76 2.54
C LEU A 343 -12.41 -5.49 1.04
N GLY A 344 -11.97 -6.49 0.26
CA GLY A 344 -12.04 -6.48 -1.20
C GLY A 344 -13.04 -7.47 -1.77
N TYR A 345 -13.07 -7.62 -3.10
CA TYR A 345 -14.00 -8.50 -3.82
C TYR A 345 -15.47 -8.27 -3.41
N ASP A 346 -16.14 -9.31 -2.91
CA ASP A 346 -17.50 -9.30 -2.39
C ASP A 346 -17.57 -9.17 -0.86
N GLY A 347 -16.42 -8.98 -0.20
CA GLY A 347 -16.27 -8.99 1.25
C GLY A 347 -16.02 -10.38 1.86
N GLY A 348 -16.02 -11.44 1.06
CA GLY A 348 -15.60 -12.77 1.46
C GLY A 348 -16.37 -13.37 2.65
N GLU A 349 -15.68 -14.21 3.41
CA GLU A 349 -16.24 -14.90 4.57
C GLU A 349 -16.58 -13.92 5.70
N ILE A 350 -15.75 -12.91 5.91
CA ILE A 350 -15.95 -11.89 6.95
C ILE A 350 -17.29 -11.19 6.78
N ARG A 351 -17.63 -10.76 5.55
CA ARG A 351 -18.92 -10.11 5.25
C ARG A 351 -20.09 -11.08 5.33
N ARG A 352 -19.95 -12.31 4.83
CA ARG A 352 -21.01 -13.33 4.83
C ARG A 352 -21.38 -13.80 6.23
N ARG A 353 -20.41 -13.83 7.15
CA ARG A 353 -20.58 -14.27 8.54
C ARG A 353 -20.83 -13.12 9.51
N ASP A 354 -20.91 -11.88 9.02
CA ASP A 354 -21.15 -10.67 9.82
C ASP A 354 -20.16 -10.52 10.99
N LEU A 355 -18.86 -10.69 10.68
CA LEU A 355 -17.79 -10.66 11.69
C LEU A 355 -17.28 -9.25 12.02
N ALA A 356 -17.80 -8.21 11.35
CA ALA A 356 -17.43 -6.82 11.57
C ALA A 356 -18.68 -5.95 11.74
N ASP A 357 -18.73 -5.15 12.82
CA ASP A 357 -19.83 -4.21 13.10
C ASP A 357 -19.87 -3.05 12.09
N ARG A 358 -18.70 -2.73 11.50
CA ARG A 358 -18.52 -1.79 10.40
C ARG A 358 -17.70 -2.44 9.31
N CYS A 359 -18.22 -2.45 8.09
CA CYS A 359 -17.57 -3.10 6.96
C CYS A 359 -17.60 -2.16 5.76
N VAL A 360 -16.45 -1.95 5.13
CA VAL A 360 -16.30 -1.21 3.87
C VAL A 360 -15.74 -2.17 2.83
N VAL A 361 -16.41 -2.31 1.69
CA VAL A 361 -16.03 -3.27 0.64
C VAL A 361 -15.61 -2.54 -0.63
N VAL A 362 -14.34 -2.67 -1.00
CA VAL A 362 -13.82 -2.23 -2.30
C VAL A 362 -14.09 -3.33 -3.33
N ARG A 363 -15.09 -3.13 -4.18
CA ARG A 363 -15.53 -4.12 -5.17
C ARG A 363 -14.64 -4.09 -6.41
N SER A 364 -13.60 -4.91 -6.39
CA SER A 364 -12.71 -5.17 -7.53
C SER A 364 -12.27 -6.63 -7.49
N ASP A 365 -11.98 -7.22 -8.64
CA ASP A 365 -11.37 -8.54 -8.76
C ASP A 365 -9.82 -8.48 -8.86
N TYR A 366 -9.27 -7.27 -8.93
CA TYR A 366 -7.84 -7.02 -9.07
C TYR A 366 -7.24 -6.45 -7.78
N ILE A 367 -6.43 -7.27 -7.10
CA ILE A 367 -5.95 -7.02 -5.74
C ILE A 367 -5.14 -5.72 -5.58
N PRO A 368 -4.20 -5.35 -6.48
CA PRO A 368 -3.46 -4.10 -6.33
C PRO A 368 -4.39 -2.87 -6.25
N ARG A 369 -5.48 -2.86 -7.03
CA ARG A 369 -6.46 -1.77 -6.99
C ARG A 369 -7.31 -1.79 -5.72
N ILE A 370 -7.51 -2.98 -5.13
CA ILE A 370 -8.16 -3.11 -3.83
C ILE A 370 -7.28 -2.44 -2.76
N GLN A 371 -5.99 -2.76 -2.70
CA GLN A 371 -5.04 -2.20 -1.73
C GLN A 371 -4.97 -0.68 -1.81
N GLU A 372 -4.76 -0.13 -3.01
CA GLU A 372 -4.61 1.32 -3.20
C GLU A 372 -5.87 2.12 -2.83
N VAL A 373 -7.05 1.54 -3.05
CA VAL A 373 -8.31 2.18 -2.66
C VAL A 373 -8.58 1.97 -1.17
N GLN A 374 -8.18 0.83 -0.58
CA GLN A 374 -8.18 0.65 0.88
C GLN A 374 -7.28 1.69 1.56
N ALA A 375 -6.12 2.02 0.97
CA ALA A 375 -5.27 3.12 1.39
C ALA A 375 -5.98 4.47 1.42
N SER A 376 -6.63 4.83 0.31
CA SER A 376 -7.47 6.03 0.28
C SER A 376 -8.58 6.02 1.32
N VAL A 377 -9.22 4.88 1.55
CA VAL A 377 -10.30 4.76 2.56
C VAL A 377 -9.76 4.97 3.97
N TYR A 378 -8.68 4.27 4.36
CA TYR A 378 -8.15 4.42 5.72
C TYR A 378 -7.54 5.80 5.96
N HIS A 379 -6.95 6.43 4.94
CA HIS A 379 -6.51 7.82 5.03
C HIS A 379 -7.68 8.80 5.18
N VAL A 380 -8.79 8.62 4.45
CA VAL A 380 -9.99 9.45 4.68
C VAL A 380 -10.52 9.26 6.10
N ILE A 381 -10.55 8.03 6.60
CA ILE A 381 -10.91 7.77 8.00
C ILE A 381 -9.95 8.53 8.92
N ARG A 382 -8.64 8.39 8.71
CA ARG A 382 -7.60 9.05 9.52
C ARG A 382 -7.71 10.57 9.51
N GLU A 383 -8.02 11.18 8.37
CA GLU A 383 -8.25 12.61 8.20
C GLU A 383 -9.46 13.12 8.99
N LEU A 384 -10.49 12.29 9.13
CA LEU A 384 -11.73 12.63 9.82
C LEU A 384 -11.68 12.34 11.32
N LEU A 385 -10.87 11.37 11.77
CA LEU A 385 -10.68 11.06 13.19
C LEU A 385 -10.07 12.24 13.94
N GLY A 386 -10.73 12.65 15.03
CA GLY A 386 -10.28 13.76 15.87
C GLY A 386 -10.44 15.15 15.24
N ALA A 387 -11.06 15.28 14.06
CA ALA A 387 -11.35 16.57 13.43
C ALA A 387 -12.46 17.36 14.17
N ALA A 388 -13.25 16.69 15.02
CA ALA A 388 -14.37 17.28 15.77
C ALA A 388 -13.98 18.10 17.01
N ALA A 389 -12.69 18.41 17.24
CA ALA A 389 -12.25 19.24 18.37
C ALA A 389 -11.95 20.71 17.99
N HIS A 390 -12.34 21.13 16.79
CA HIS A 390 -12.15 22.50 16.27
C HIS A 390 -13.48 23.17 15.91
N GLU A 391 -14.40 23.27 16.87
CA GLU A 391 -15.44 24.31 16.89
C GLU A 391 -15.44 25.02 18.24
#